data_AF-U1QP60-F1
#
_entry.id   AF-U1QP60-F1
#
_cell.length_a   1.000
_cell.length_b   1.000
_cell.length_c   1.000
_cell.angle_alpha   90.00
_cell.angle_beta   90.00
_cell.angle_gamma   90.00
#
_symmetry.space_group_name_H-M   'P 1'
#
loop_
_entity.id
_entity.type
_entity.pdbx_description
1 polymer ?
#
loop_
_entity_poly.entity_id
_entity_poly.type
_entity_poly.pdbx_seq_one_letter_code
_entity_poly.pdbx_strand_id
1 'polypeptide(L)' 'MFFQSWSDLLNMGGYGFYVWLSYGLSVLLIMALVIQSLMGKSAVLKSVKYEQQREARLQKIQQKGETL' A
#
# COMPACT_ATOMS: atom_id res chain seq x y z
N MET A 1 17.10 13.72 38.75
CA MET A 1 16.43 12.60 38.05
C MET A 1 15.72 13.21 36.86
N PHE A 2 16.26 13.01 35.65
CA PHE A 2 16.04 13.89 34.48
C PHE A 2 14.69 13.64 33.76
N PHE A 3 14.01 12.53 34.05
CA PHE A 3 12.64 12.24 33.62
C PHE A 3 11.95 11.47 34.74
N GLN A 4 10.96 12.07 35.40
CA GLN A 4 10.34 11.49 36.59
C GLN A 4 9.08 10.68 36.25
N SER A 5 8.57 10.78 35.02
CA SER A 5 7.31 10.15 34.64
C SER A 5 7.15 10.03 33.12
N TRP A 6 6.28 9.11 32.68
CA TRP A 6 5.88 8.98 31.26
C TRP A 6 5.33 10.29 30.68
N SER A 7 4.76 11.15 31.51
CA SER A 7 4.26 12.47 31.10
C SER A 7 5.40 13.43 30.73
N ASP A 8 6.55 13.38 31.42
CA ASP A 8 7.74 14.17 31.06
C ASP A 8 8.32 13.76 29.70
N LEU A 9 8.17 12.49 29.30
CA LEU A 9 8.62 12.01 27.99
C LEU A 9 7.70 12.51 26.86
N LEU A 10 6.40 12.58 27.13
CA LEU A 10 5.40 13.14 26.21
C LEU A 10 5.43 14.68 26.19
N ASN A 11 5.89 15.29 27.27
CA ASN A 11 5.82 16.72 27.51
C ASN A 11 7.15 17.24 28.07
N MET A 12 8.26 16.91 27.40
CA MET A 12 9.60 17.44 27.71
C MET A 12 9.60 18.96 27.57
N GLY A 13 9.19 19.67 28.63
CA GLY A 13 9.16 21.14 28.70
C GLY A 13 8.37 21.82 27.57
N GLY A 14 7.34 21.17 26.99
CA GLY A 14 6.54 21.69 25.88
C GLY A 14 6.94 21.22 24.48
N TYR A 15 8.04 20.48 24.31
CA TYR A 15 8.51 20.04 22.98
C TYR A 15 8.03 18.64 22.54
N GLY A 16 7.56 17.81 23.48
CA GLY A 16 7.21 16.42 23.17
C GLY A 16 6.04 16.29 22.18
N PHE A 17 5.17 17.30 22.08
CA PHE A 17 4.12 17.36 21.06
C PHE A 17 4.70 17.35 19.63
N TYR A 18 5.75 18.14 19.38
CA TYR A 18 6.37 18.23 18.06
C TYR A 18 7.07 16.93 17.66
N VAL A 19 7.70 16.27 18.63
CA VAL A 19 8.34 14.97 18.43
C VAL A 19 7.27 13.94 18.02
N TRP A 20 6.21 13.79 18.80
CA TRP A 20 5.13 12.85 18.48
C TRP A 20 4.45 13.13 17.15
N LEU A 21 4.31 14.39 16.76
CA LEU A 21 3.73 14.76 15.46
C LEU A 21 4.67 14.37 14.30
N SER A 22 5.98 14.57 14.46
CA SER A 22 7.00 14.14 13.48
C SER A 22 7.07 12.61 13.34
N TYR A 23 7.05 11.89 14.46
CA TYR A 23 7.00 10.43 14.47
C TYR A 23 5.69 9.91 13.88
N GLY A 24 4.55 10.50 14.25
CA GLY A 24 3.24 10.15 13.71
C GLY A 24 3.16 10.36 12.20
N LEU A 25 3.68 11.50 11.71
CA LEU A 25 3.75 11.78 10.27
C LEU A 25 4.64 10.77 9.55
N SER A 26 5.80 10.43 10.13
CA SER A 26 6.71 9.44 9.55
C SER A 26 6.06 8.06 9.45
N VAL A 27 5.39 7.62 10.52
CA VAL A 27 4.65 6.34 10.53
C VAL A 27 3.50 6.37 9.52
N LEU A 28 2.80 7.48 9.39
CA LEU A 28 1.73 7.66 8.41
C LEU A 28 2.26 7.50 6.98
N LEU A 29 3.39 8.15 6.66
CA LEU A 29 4.03 8.01 5.34
C LEU A 29 4.47 6.57 5.07
N ILE A 30 5.06 5.89 6.05
CA ILE A 30 5.45 4.48 5.91
C ILE A 30 4.21 3.61 5.68
N MET A 31 3.13 3.80 6.45
CA MET A 31 1.88 3.08 6.23
C MET A 31 1.30 3.34 4.84
N ALA A 32 1.31 4.59 4.38
CA ALA A 32 0.84 4.95 3.05
C ALA A 32 1.64 4.23 1.95
N LEU A 33 2.97 4.14 2.09
CA LEU A 33 3.83 3.40 1.17
C LEU A 33 3.57 1.89 1.23
N VAL A 34 3.35 1.32 2.41
CA VAL A 34 3.00 -0.10 2.56
C VAL A 34 1.66 -0.39 1.88
N ILE A 35 0.63 0.42 2.13
CA ILE A 35 -0.69 0.29 1.48
C ILE A 35 -0.53 0.42 -0.04
N GLN A 36 0.22 1.41 -0.51
CA GLN A 36 0.49 1.59 -1.93
C GLN A 36 1.22 0.39 -2.54
N SER A 37 2.20 -0.19 -1.84
CA SER A 37 2.92 -1.38 -2.27
C SER A 37 2.00 -2.61 -2.39
N LEU A 38 1.11 -2.79 -1.42
CA LEU A 38 0.10 -3.85 -1.44
C LEU A 38 -0.90 -3.66 -2.59
N MET A 39 -1.34 -2.42 -2.84
CA MET A 39 -2.26 -2.10 -3.94
C MET A 39 -1.58 -2.22 -5.32
N GLY A 40 -0.32 -1.80 -5.44
CA GLY A 40 0.47 -1.85 -6.67
C GLY A 40 0.66 -3.28 -7.19
N LYS A 41 0.84 -4.26 -6.29
CA LYS A 41 0.87 -5.69 -6.66
C LYS A 41 -0.41 -6.15 -7.34
N SER A 42 -1.56 -5.63 -6.94
CA SER A 42 -2.85 -5.98 -7.54
C SER A 42 -3.11 -5.24 -8.86
N ALA A 43 -2.58 -4.02 -9.01
CA ALA A 43 -2.69 -3.24 -10.24
C ALA A 43 -1.99 -3.90 -11.44
N VAL A 44 -0.79 -4.47 -11.23
CA VAL A 44 -0.04 -5.20 -12.27
C VAL A 44 -0.75 -6.50 -12.68
N LEU A 45 -1.36 -7.22 -11.74
CA LEU A 45 -2.14 -8.42 -12.06
C LEU A 45 -3.45 -8.08 -12.79
N LYS A 46 -4.04 -6.92 -12.50
CA LYS A 46 -5.29 -6.47 -13.12
C LYS A 46 -5.10 -6.08 -14.59
N SER A 47 -3.98 -5.47 -14.96
CA SER A 47 -3.67 -5.19 -16.37
C SER A 47 -3.47 -6.47 -17.19
N VAL A 48 -2.69 -7.42 -16.66
CA VAL A 48 -2.46 -8.73 -17.32
C VAL A 48 -3.75 -9.52 -17.49
N LYS A 49 -4.67 -9.49 -16.52
CA LYS A 49 -5.97 -10.20 -16.62
C LYS A 49 -6.84 -9.68 -17.77
N TYR A 50 -6.78 -8.39 -18.10
CA TYR A 50 -7.56 -7.80 -19.18
C TYR A 50 -7.06 -8.22 -20.55
N GLU A 51 -5.73 -8.30 -20.73
CA GLU A 51 -5.13 -8.79 -21.97
C GLU A 51 -5.37 -10.29 -22.15
N GLN A 52 -5.19 -11.10 -21.10
CA GLN A 52 -5.47 -12.54 -21.14
C GLN A 52 -6.92 -12.87 -21.49
N GLN A 53 -7.90 -12.07 -21.03
CA GLN A 53 -9.30 -12.30 -21.39
C GLN A 53 -9.61 -12.03 -22.87
N ARG A 54 -8.88 -11.11 -23.52
CA ARG A 54 -9.04 -10.85 -24.95
C ARG A 54 -8.44 -11.99 -25.78
N GLU A 55 -7.26 -12.44 -25.41
CA GLU A 55 -6.60 -13.58 -26.08
C GLU A 55 -7.39 -14.87 -25.91
N ALA A 56 -7.90 -15.15 -24.71
CA ALA A 56 -8.73 -16.33 -24.46
C ALA A 56 -10.04 -16.34 -25.26
N ARG A 57 -10.60 -15.17 -25.61
CA ARG A 57 -11.79 -15.06 -26.47
C ARG A 57 -11.45 -15.38 -27.93
N LEU A 58 -10.31 -14.88 -28.41
CA LEU A 58 -9.84 -15.13 -29.78
C LEU A 58 -9.49 -16.60 -29.99
N GLN A 59 -8.81 -17.24 -29.03
CA GLN A 59 -8.49 -18.67 -29.07
C GLN A 59 -9.75 -19.55 -29.08
N LYS A 60 -10.78 -19.19 -28.29
CA LYS A 60 -12.08 -19.91 -28.32
C LYS A 60 -12.82 -19.78 -29.64
N ILE A 61 -12.66 -18.66 -30.35
CA ILE A 61 -13.27 -18.46 -31.67
C ILE A 61 -12.50 -19.27 -32.74
N GLN A 62 -11.17 -19.30 -32.68
CA GLN A 62 -10.35 -20.11 -33.59
C GLN A 62 -10.58 -21.62 -33.40
N GLN A 63 -10.57 -22.12 -32.17
CA GLN A 63 -10.83 -23.54 -31.89
C GLN A 63 -12.23 -23.99 -32.34
N LYS A 64 -13.22 -23.10 -32.29
CA LYS A 64 -14.59 -23.41 -32.73
C LYS A 64 -14.73 -23.37 -34.27
N GLY A 65 -13.86 -22.63 -34.96
CA GLY A 65 -13.80 -22.56 -36.42
C GLY A 65 -13.07 -23.74 -37.07
N GLU A 66 -12.14 -24.39 -36.38
CA GLU A 66 -11.43 -25.58 -36.88
C GLU A 66 -12.19 -26.91 -36.67
N THR A 67 -13.29 -26.89 -35.91
CA THR A 67 -14.13 -28.08 -35.64
C THR A 67 -15.41 -28.19 -36.50
N LEU A 68 -15.57 -27.35 -37.53
CA LEU A 68 -16.68 -27.40 -38.51
C LEU A 68 -16.15 -27.75 -39.90
#